data_AF-A0A7K4LMB3-F1
#
_entry.id   AF-A0A7K4LMB3-F1
#
_cell.length_a   1.000
_cell.length_b   1.000
_cell.length_c   1.000
_cell.angle_alpha   90.00
_cell.angle_beta   90.00
_cell.angle_gamma   90.00
#
_symmetry.space_group_name_H-M   'P 1'
#
loop_
_entity.id
_entity.type
_entity.pdbx_description
1 polymer ?
#
loop_
_entity_poly.entity_id
_entity_poly.type
_entity_poly.pdbx_seq_one_letter_code
_entity_poly.pdbx_strand_id
1 'polypeptide(L)'
;MRALRLLWLGCLGGLCGGYFSGPLQPEMSNGSLHHYFVPDGDYEENDDPERCQLLFRVSEPQRCGGGGVAGALSLREELTVLARHVEDAGRVLEAIGRSISYDLDGEESYSQYLRREAAQIGEAYASSERALSELEGKFRQGRE
;
A
#
# COMPACT_ATOMS: atom_id res chain seq x y z
N MET A 1 43.08 -25.17 -8.18
CA MET A 1 41.71 -25.71 -7.93
C MET A 1 40.86 -24.84 -7.01
N ARG A 2 41.35 -24.42 -5.83
CA ARG A 2 40.57 -23.55 -4.90
C ARG A 2 40.33 -22.12 -5.40
N ALA A 3 41.33 -21.50 -6.01
CA ALA A 3 41.22 -20.15 -6.58
C ALA A 3 40.18 -20.07 -7.72
N LEU A 4 40.09 -21.11 -8.55
CA LEU A 4 39.14 -21.18 -9.66
C LEU A 4 37.68 -21.29 -9.16
N ARG A 5 37.45 -22.00 -8.04
CA ARG A 5 36.14 -22.10 -7.39
C ARG A 5 35.67 -20.76 -6.80
N LEU A 6 36.58 -20.01 -6.18
CA LEU A 6 36.27 -18.69 -5.61
C LEU A 6 35.95 -17.66 -6.70
N LEU A 7 36.66 -17.70 -7.83
CA LEU A 7 36.36 -16.87 -9.01
C LEU A 7 34.96 -17.18 -9.57
N TRP A 8 34.59 -18.46 -9.61
CA TRP A 8 33.28 -18.90 -10.09
C TRP A 8 32.14 -18.40 -9.20
N LEU A 9 32.29 -18.52 -7.88
CA LEU A 9 31.33 -18.00 -6.89
C LEU A 9 31.17 -16.47 -6.96
N GLY A 10 32.26 -15.74 -7.23
CA GLY A 10 32.22 -14.28 -7.44
C GLY A 10 31.48 -13.87 -8.72
N CYS A 11 31.65 -14.63 -9.82
CA CYS A 11 30.93 -14.37 -11.07
C CYS A 11 29.44 -14.76 -11.00
N LEU A 12 29.09 -15.81 -10.25
CA LEU A 12 27.69 -16.25 -10.09
C LEU A 12 26.89 -15.34 -9.15
N GLY A 13 27.53 -14.73 -8.15
CA GLY A 13 26.86 -13.80 -7.22
C GLY A 13 26.36 -12.51 -7.86
N GLY A 14 26.95 -12.08 -8.98
CA GLY A 14 26.52 -10.88 -9.73
C GLY A 14 25.30 -11.11 -10.62
N LEU A 15 24.85 -12.35 -10.81
CA LEU A 15 23.72 -12.71 -11.67
C LEU A 15 22.39 -12.76 -10.91
N CYS A 16 22.41 -12.71 -9.57
CA CYS A 16 21.19 -12.55 -8.75
C CYS A 16 20.82 -11.06 -8.62
N GLY A 17 20.56 -10.40 -9.75
CA GLY A 17 19.80 -9.15 -9.74
C GLY A 17 18.33 -9.48 -9.46
N GLY A 18 17.71 -8.78 -8.51
CA GLY A 18 16.29 -8.92 -8.23
C GLY A 18 15.46 -8.70 -9.50
N TYR A 19 14.67 -9.69 -9.90
CA TYR A 19 13.79 -9.62 -11.06
C TYR A 19 12.47 -8.98 -10.62
N PHE A 20 12.24 -7.73 -11.02
CA PHE A 20 10.97 -7.04 -10.79
C PHE A 20 10.09 -7.15 -12.03
N SER A 21 8.93 -7.77 -11.88
CA SER A 21 7.91 -7.95 -12.91
C SER A 21 6.67 -7.16 -12.51
N GLY A 22 6.78 -5.83 -12.52
CA GLY A 22 5.66 -4.93 -12.29
C GLY A 22 5.29 -4.14 -13.56
N PRO A 23 4.06 -3.61 -13.64
CA PRO A 23 3.56 -2.87 -14.81
C PRO A 23 4.30 -1.56 -15.05
N LEU A 24 4.79 -0.91 -13.98
CA LEU A 24 5.67 0.25 -14.06
C LEU A 24 7.07 -0.10 -13.60
N GLN A 25 8.07 0.15 -14.46
CA GLN A 25 9.47 -0.01 -14.08
C GLN A 25 9.91 1.13 -13.16
N PRO A 26 10.80 0.87 -12.19
CA PRO A 26 11.37 1.95 -11.39
C PRO A 26 12.18 2.90 -12.28
N GLU A 27 11.90 4.19 -12.19
CA GLU A 27 12.56 5.23 -12.99
C GLU A 27 13.47 6.11 -12.14
N MET A 28 14.57 6.59 -12.73
CA MET A 28 15.44 7.59 -12.10
C MET A 28 15.22 8.94 -12.79
N SER A 29 14.78 9.95 -12.04
CA SER A 29 14.63 11.31 -12.52
C SER A 29 15.12 12.31 -11.46
N ASN A 30 15.84 13.36 -11.85
CA ASN A 30 16.32 14.41 -10.93
C ASN A 30 17.04 13.95 -9.63
N GLY A 31 17.74 12.81 -9.66
CA GLY A 31 18.41 12.28 -8.48
C GLY A 31 17.46 11.64 -7.46
N SER A 32 16.20 11.40 -7.81
CA SER A 32 15.29 10.52 -7.10
C SER A 32 15.05 9.22 -7.87
N LEU A 33 14.99 8.11 -7.14
CA LEU A 33 14.50 6.84 -7.61
C LEU A 33 12.99 6.78 -7.32
N HIS A 34 12.21 6.66 -8.37
CA HIS A 34 10.76 6.52 -8.34
C HIS A 34 10.44 5.04 -8.33
N HIS A 35 9.86 4.54 -7.23
CA HIS A 35 9.39 3.17 -7.13
C HIS A 35 7.88 3.18 -6.93
N TYR A 36 7.14 2.57 -7.86
CA TYR A 36 5.69 2.52 -7.79
C TYR A 36 5.26 1.35 -6.90
N PHE A 37 4.51 1.65 -5.84
CA PHE A 37 3.96 0.67 -4.92
C PHE A 37 2.45 0.87 -4.82
N VAL A 38 1.70 -0.15 -5.25
CA VAL A 38 0.25 -0.21 -5.10
C VAL A 38 -0.07 -1.13 -3.92
N PRO A 39 -0.66 -0.62 -2.83
CA PRO A 39 -0.90 -1.39 -1.61
C PRO A 39 -1.73 -2.67 -1.83
N ASP A 40 -2.70 -2.61 -2.74
CA ASP A 40 -3.65 -3.70 -2.99
C ASP A 40 -3.14 -4.70 -4.03
N GLY A 41 -2.00 -4.40 -4.68
CA GLY A 41 -1.33 -5.25 -5.65
C GLY A 41 -1.97 -5.33 -7.05
N ASP A 42 -3.12 -4.70 -7.25
CA ASP A 42 -3.79 -4.60 -8.55
C ASP A 42 -3.59 -3.19 -9.12
N TYR A 43 -2.87 -3.09 -10.24
CA TYR A 43 -2.52 -1.82 -10.86
C TYR A 43 -3.59 -1.46 -11.88
N GLU A 44 -4.45 -0.47 -11.61
CA GLU A 44 -5.42 -0.02 -12.60
C GLU A 44 -4.78 1.01 -13.55
N GLU A 45 -5.11 0.93 -14.85
CA GLU A 45 -4.52 1.80 -15.88
C GLU A 45 -4.91 3.29 -15.70
N ASN A 46 -5.93 3.57 -14.89
CA ASN A 46 -6.40 4.91 -14.54
C ASN A 46 -5.85 5.43 -13.21
N ASP A 47 -5.04 4.65 -12.48
CA ASP A 47 -4.47 5.09 -11.21
C ASP A 47 -3.45 6.20 -11.42
N ASP A 48 -3.64 7.29 -10.68
CA ASP A 48 -2.78 8.47 -10.77
C ASP A 48 -1.37 8.12 -10.22
N PRO A 49 -0.33 8.07 -11.07
CA PRO A 49 0.98 7.54 -10.68
C PRO A 49 1.64 8.33 -9.54
N GLU A 50 1.23 9.59 -9.32
CA GLU A 50 1.69 10.41 -8.19
C GLU A 50 1.20 9.89 -6.82
N ARG A 51 0.07 9.18 -6.77
CA ARG A 51 -0.47 8.62 -5.52
C ARG A 51 0.25 7.36 -5.08
N CYS A 52 0.80 6.61 -6.04
CA CYS A 52 1.43 5.32 -5.81
C CYS A 52 2.97 5.38 -5.86
N GLN A 53 3.57 6.56 -6.07
CA GLN A 53 5.03 6.70 -6.12
C GLN A 53 5.66 6.81 -4.73
N LEU A 54 6.68 5.98 -4.51
CA LEU A 54 7.67 6.15 -3.46
C LEU A 54 8.92 6.80 -4.05
N LEU A 55 9.31 7.93 -3.50
CA LEU A 55 10.46 8.71 -3.95
C LEU A 55 11.62 8.49 -3.00
N PHE A 56 12.70 7.88 -3.47
CA PHE A 56 13.95 7.74 -2.72
C PHE A 56 14.97 8.72 -3.25
N ARG A 57 15.60 9.52 -2.39
CA ARG A 57 16.62 10.48 -2.81
C ARG A 57 17.97 9.79 -2.92
N VAL A 58 18.54 9.76 -4.12
CA VAL A 58 19.83 9.14 -4.39
C VAL A 58 20.90 10.22 -4.46
N SER A 59 21.81 10.26 -3.48
CA SER A 59 23.02 11.08 -3.59
C SER A 59 24.07 10.36 -4.43
N GLU A 60 24.93 11.13 -5.08
CA GLU A 60 26.03 10.74 -5.98
C GLU A 60 26.61 9.32 -5.87
N PRO A 61 27.01 8.74 -7.02
CA PRO A 61 27.58 7.40 -7.06
C PRO A 61 28.93 7.41 -6.33
N GLN A 62 28.99 6.85 -5.13
CA GLN A 62 30.24 6.27 -4.69
C GLN A 62 30.59 5.20 -5.73
N ARG A 63 31.64 5.43 -6.53
CA ARG A 63 32.16 4.41 -7.44
C ARG A 63 32.48 3.18 -6.59
N CYS A 64 31.78 2.07 -6.84
CA CYS A 64 32.18 0.77 -6.35
C CYS A 64 33.58 0.44 -6.91
N GLY A 65 34.63 0.86 -6.21
CA GLY A 65 36.01 0.67 -6.67
C GLY A 65 36.96 1.76 -6.20
N GLY A 66 37.44 1.64 -4.97
CA GLY A 66 38.52 2.48 -4.43
C GLY A 66 39.13 1.81 -3.22
N GLY A 67 40.07 0.90 -3.45
CA GLY A 67 40.77 0.17 -2.39
C GLY A 67 41.53 1.12 -1.47
N GLY A 68 41.14 1.15 -0.20
CA GLY A 68 41.81 1.92 0.84
C GLY A 68 41.09 1.82 2.16
N VAL A 69 41.49 0.82 2.98
CA VAL A 69 41.19 0.66 4.40
C VAL A 69 39.69 0.57 4.78
N ALA A 70 39.23 -0.67 4.94
CA ALA A 70 38.25 -1.12 5.93
C ALA A 70 37.25 -0.09 6.50
N GLY A 71 36.08 0.02 5.86
CA GLY A 71 34.80 -0.26 6.51
C GLY A 71 34.20 0.74 7.50
N ALA A 72 34.80 1.92 7.71
CA ALA A 72 34.20 2.97 8.52
C ALA A 72 33.89 4.19 7.64
N LEU A 73 32.60 4.49 7.52
CA LEU A 73 32.15 5.79 7.02
C LEU A 73 32.75 6.87 7.93
N SER A 74 33.11 8.03 7.38
CA SER A 74 33.38 9.18 8.23
C SER A 74 32.14 9.51 9.06
N LEU A 75 32.29 10.08 10.27
CA LEU A 75 31.15 10.48 11.12
C LEU A 75 30.11 11.33 10.36
N ARG A 76 30.57 12.13 9.40
CA ARG A 76 29.70 12.92 8.52
C ARG A 76 28.89 12.04 7.59
N GLU A 77 29.51 11.04 6.98
CA GLU A 77 28.83 10.08 6.10
C GLU A 77 27.86 9.21 6.91
N GLU A 78 28.24 8.74 8.10
CA GLU A 78 27.33 7.99 9.01
C GLU A 78 26.09 8.81 9.35
N LEU A 79 26.26 10.09 9.71
CA LEU A 79 25.14 10.97 10.04
C LEU A 79 24.24 11.22 8.81
N THR A 80 24.81 11.31 7.61
CA THR A 80 24.01 11.45 6.38
C THR A 80 23.25 10.17 6.03
N VAL A 81 23.83 8.99 6.27
CA VAL A 81 23.17 7.70 6.07
C VAL A 81 22.06 7.53 7.10
N LEU A 82 22.31 7.87 8.36
CA LEU A 82 21.30 7.83 9.43
C LEU A 82 20.14 8.77 9.13
N ALA A 83 20.40 10.00 8.68
CA ALA A 83 19.34 10.94 8.29
C ALA A 83 18.44 10.38 7.19
N ARG A 84 19.01 9.69 6.19
CA ARG A 84 18.23 9.00 5.15
C ARG A 84 17.42 7.85 5.69
N HIS A 85 18.00 7.02 6.55
CA HIS A 85 17.25 5.93 7.17
C HIS A 85 16.06 6.45 7.99
N VAL A 86 16.20 7.59 8.66
CA VAL A 86 15.09 8.23 9.38
C VAL A 86 14.03 8.76 8.40
N GLU A 87 14.43 9.43 7.31
CA GLU A 87 13.49 9.91 6.28
C GLU A 87 12.75 8.75 5.60
N ASP A 88 13.47 7.70 5.20
CA ASP A 88 12.90 6.53 4.54
C ASP A 88 11.99 5.73 5.49
N ALA A 89 12.39 5.58 6.76
CA ALA A 89 11.51 5.01 7.79
C ALA A 89 10.24 5.85 7.99
N GLY A 90 10.35 7.19 7.93
CA GLY A 90 9.20 8.09 7.96
C GLY A 90 8.23 7.83 6.80
N ARG A 91 8.75 7.72 5.57
CA ARG A 91 7.93 7.41 4.38
C ARG A 91 7.25 6.04 4.48
N VAL A 92 7.96 5.03 4.99
CA VAL A 92 7.41 3.69 5.21
C VAL A 92 6.28 3.71 6.25
N LEU A 93 6.49 4.40 7.38
CA LEU A 93 5.48 4.53 8.43
C LEU A 93 4.25 5.29 7.93
N GLU A 94 4.43 6.32 7.11
CA GLU A 94 3.33 7.06 6.49
C GLU A 94 2.54 6.19 5.50
N ALA A 95 3.23 5.39 4.69
CA ALA A 95 2.59 4.44 3.78
C ALA A 95 1.80 3.36 4.53
N ILE A 96 2.35 2.82 5.63
CA ILE A 96 1.62 1.90 6.52
C ILE A 96 0.39 2.59 7.12
N GLY A 97 0.53 3.83 7.58
CA GLY A 97 -0.59 4.61 8.10
C GLY A 97 -1.70 4.80 7.06
N ARG A 98 -1.34 5.11 5.81
CA ARG A 98 -2.30 5.21 4.70
C ARG A 98 -3.00 3.89 4.41
N SER A 99 -2.25 2.78 4.35
CA SER A 99 -2.83 1.44 4.16
C SER A 99 -3.85 1.10 5.25
N ILE A 100 -3.49 1.33 6.52
CA ILE A 100 -4.41 1.10 7.65
C ILE A 100 -5.65 2.00 7.54
N SER A 101 -5.50 3.27 7.15
CA SER A 101 -6.68 4.15 6.99
C SER A 101 -7.61 3.68 5.88
N TYR A 102 -7.08 3.22 4.74
CA TYR A 102 -7.91 2.70 3.65
C TYR A 102 -8.70 1.45 4.08
N ASP A 103 -8.10 0.55 4.86
CA ASP A 103 -8.79 -0.62 5.40
C ASP A 103 -9.89 -0.24 6.40
N LEU A 104 -9.65 0.74 7.27
CA LEU A 104 -10.60 1.16 8.30
C LEU A 104 -11.77 2.01 7.75
N ASP A 105 -11.53 2.82 6.71
CA ASP A 105 -12.60 3.59 6.04
C ASP A 105 -13.67 2.68 5.42
N GLY A 106 -13.26 1.48 4.98
CA GLY A 106 -14.18 0.42 4.54
C GLY A 106 -15.11 -0.08 5.65
N GLU A 107 -14.60 -0.22 6.88
CA GLU A 107 -15.39 -0.68 8.03
C GLU A 107 -16.45 0.34 8.46
N GLU A 108 -16.08 1.63 8.52
CA GLU A 108 -17.00 2.69 8.91
C GLU A 108 -18.10 2.89 7.84
N SER A 109 -17.73 2.87 6.56
CA SER A 109 -18.69 3.01 5.45
C SER A 109 -19.66 1.82 5.35
N TYR A 110 -19.18 0.59 5.51
CA TYR A 110 -20.03 -0.60 5.51
C TYR A 110 -20.96 -0.63 6.73
N SER A 111 -20.46 -0.24 7.90
CA SER A 111 -21.27 -0.11 9.12
C SER A 111 -22.39 0.92 8.97
N GLN A 112 -22.12 2.08 8.37
CA GLN A 112 -23.14 3.08 8.08
C GLN A 112 -24.17 2.57 7.05
N TYR A 113 -23.72 1.90 5.99
CA TYR A 113 -24.60 1.27 5.00
C TYR A 113 -25.55 0.25 5.67
N LEU A 114 -25.01 -0.67 6.47
CA LEU A 114 -25.80 -1.69 7.18
C LEU A 114 -26.84 -1.06 8.12
N ARG A 115 -26.48 0.00 8.86
CA ARG A 115 -27.42 0.72 9.72
C ARG A 115 -28.57 1.34 8.92
N ARG A 116 -28.26 1.91 7.74
CA ARG A 116 -29.26 2.50 6.85
C ARG A 116 -30.20 1.44 6.27
N GLU A 117 -29.65 0.33 5.78
CA GLU A 117 -30.44 -0.79 5.25
C GLU A 117 -31.33 -1.42 6.34
N ALA A 118 -30.80 -1.64 7.54
CA ALA A 118 -31.57 -2.16 8.66
C ALA A 118 -32.76 -1.25 9.03
N ALA A 119 -32.55 0.08 9.00
CA ALA A 119 -33.63 1.04 9.23
C ALA A 119 -34.70 0.99 8.13
N GLN A 120 -34.30 0.93 6.85
CA GLN A 120 -35.23 0.81 5.71
C GLN A 120 -36.06 -0.47 5.77
N ILE A 121 -35.42 -1.59 6.09
CA ILE A 121 -36.11 -2.87 6.29
C ILE A 121 -37.13 -2.75 7.43
N GLY A 122 -36.73 -2.16 8.56
CA GLY A 122 -37.63 -1.94 9.70
C GLY A 122 -38.85 -1.09 9.35
N GLU A 123 -38.66 0.00 8.58
CA GLU A 123 -39.75 0.84 8.10
C GLU A 123 -40.71 0.08 7.17
N ALA A 124 -40.18 -0.73 6.25
CA ALA A 124 -40.99 -1.54 5.33
C ALA A 124 -41.81 -2.61 6.06
N TYR A 125 -41.26 -3.25 7.10
CA TYR A 125 -42.02 -4.18 7.94
C TYR A 125 -43.11 -3.47 8.74
N ALA A 126 -42.80 -2.32 9.34
CA ALA A 126 -43.78 -1.52 10.08
C ALA A 126 -44.93 -1.03 9.17
N SER A 127 -44.64 -0.64 7.92
CA SER A 127 -45.70 -0.27 6.97
C SER A 127 -46.55 -1.47 6.58
N SER A 128 -45.93 -2.63 6.40
CA SER A 128 -46.64 -3.87 6.07
C SER A 128 -47.54 -4.34 7.20
N GLU A 129 -47.09 -4.24 8.44
CA GLU A 129 -47.89 -4.56 9.64
C GLU A 129 -49.12 -3.66 9.76
N ARG A 130 -48.96 -2.34 9.52
CA ARG A 130 -50.10 -1.40 9.49
C ARG A 130 -51.09 -1.80 8.39
N ALA A 131 -50.62 -2.04 7.17
CA ALA A 131 -51.49 -2.44 6.06
C ALA A 131 -52.25 -3.75 6.34
N LEU A 132 -51.60 -4.73 6.97
CA LEU A 132 -52.23 -5.97 7.38
C LEU A 132 -53.30 -5.74 8.45
N SER A 133 -53.02 -4.93 9.47
CA SER A 133 -54.01 -4.61 10.52
C SER A 133 -55.24 -3.88 9.96
N GLU A 134 -55.05 -2.97 8.99
CA GLU A 134 -56.14 -2.31 8.30
C GLU A 134 -56.99 -3.28 7.47
N LEU A 135 -56.34 -4.23 6.77
CA LEU A 135 -57.01 -5.28 6.02
C LEU A 135 -57.81 -6.21 6.94
N GLU A 136 -57.26 -6.61 8.08
CA GLU A 136 -57.97 -7.41 9.08
C GLU A 136 -59.22 -6.67 9.60
N GLY A 137 -59.10 -5.36 9.85
CA GLY A 137 -60.24 -4.51 10.24
C GLY A 137 -61.34 -4.51 9.18
N LYS A 138 -60.98 -4.31 7.90
CA LYS A 138 -61.91 -4.35 6.76
C LYS A 138 -62.57 -5.72 6.61
N PHE A 139 -61.83 -6.80 6.80
CA PHE A 139 -62.37 -8.16 6.74
C PHE A 139 -63.40 -8.45 7.85
N ARG A 140 -63.17 -7.95 9.07
CA ARG A 140 -64.14 -8.09 10.17
C ARG A 140 -65.41 -7.30 9.88
N GLN A 141 -65.27 -6.07 9.38
CA GLN A 141 -66.41 -5.21 9.07
C GLN A 141 -67.28 -5.75 7.93
N GLY A 142 -66.71 -6.47 6.95
CA GLY A 142 -67.47 -7.13 5.88
C GLY A 142 -68.17 -8.43 6.27
N ARG A 143 -68.03 -8.91 7.52
CA ARG A 143 -68.72 -10.11 8.05
C ARG A 143 -69.96 -9.77 8.88
N GLU A 144 -70.21 -8.49 9.17
CA GLU A 144 -71.46 -7.97 9.74
C GLU A 144 -72.45 -7.65 8.60
#